data_AF-A0A955IRM2-F1
#
_entry.id   AF-A0A955IRM2-F1
#
_cell.length_a   1.000
_cell.length_b   1.000
_cell.length_c   1.000
_cell.angle_alpha   90.00
_cell.angle_beta   90.00
_cell.angle_gamma   90.00
#
_symmetry.space_group_name_H-M   'P 1'
#
loop_
_entity.id
_entity.type
_entity.pdbx_description
1 polymer ?
#
loop_
_entity_poly.entity_id
_entity_poly.type
_entity_poly.pdbx_seq_one_letter_code
_entity_poly.pdbx_strand_id
1 'polypeptide(L)'
;DEWYAYLPAWDGPVFIGLSGINNPTLEWVYAVYDSCDGTPDQQIACNETTHASVQFDAKRGEVYWLRVARRGYDRGQYQFMITGPDCAPSQDDLNNNGIPDIQECIEDVNGDGFVDFADFVQVIVSFNQCLDCCCNPPEDVDGNTHVDPADAMIVYAAIGRVCPSMGSMQEFITGRRPASNSLKGDDGVAQSIQP
;
A
#
# COMPACT_ATOMS: atom_id res chain seq x y z
N ASP A 1 2.92 -4.75 -19.31
CA ASP A 1 2.08 -5.27 -18.21
C ASP A 1 2.67 -4.86 -16.90
N GLU A 2 1.80 -4.50 -15.98
CA GLU A 2 2.14 -4.14 -14.60
C GLU A 2 1.26 -4.99 -13.67
N TRP A 3 1.87 -5.45 -12.57
CA TRP A 3 1.23 -6.33 -11.61
C TRP A 3 1.20 -5.69 -10.23
N TYR A 4 0.10 -5.91 -9.53
CA TYR A 4 -0.13 -5.45 -8.16
C TYR A 4 -0.69 -6.59 -7.33
N ALA A 5 -0.42 -6.57 -6.03
CA ALA A 5 -1.06 -7.46 -5.07
C ALA A 5 -2.11 -6.69 -4.27
N TYR A 6 -3.25 -7.32 -4.02
CA TYR A 6 -4.31 -6.83 -3.17
C TYR A 6 -4.67 -7.90 -2.14
N LEU A 7 -4.54 -7.58 -0.86
CA LEU A 7 -4.86 -8.47 0.26
C LEU A 7 -5.96 -7.78 1.08
N PRO A 8 -7.21 -8.27 1.09
CA PRO A 8 -8.29 -7.63 1.83
C PRO A 8 -8.23 -7.95 3.33
N ALA A 9 -8.56 -6.97 4.17
CA ALA A 9 -8.66 -7.08 5.62
C ALA A 9 -9.92 -7.86 6.05
N TRP A 10 -10.96 -7.88 5.22
CA TRP A 10 -12.26 -8.49 5.50
C TRP A 10 -12.87 -9.08 4.22
N ASP A 11 -13.84 -9.98 4.37
CA ASP A 11 -14.61 -10.49 3.24
C ASP A 11 -15.52 -9.38 2.66
N GLY A 12 -15.63 -9.29 1.34
CA GLY A 12 -16.59 -8.38 0.72
C GLY A 12 -16.40 -8.16 -0.78
N PRO A 13 -17.36 -7.47 -1.42
CA PRO A 13 -17.26 -7.15 -2.83
C PRO A 13 -16.16 -6.11 -3.07
N VAL A 14 -15.31 -6.36 -4.06
CA VAL A 14 -14.30 -5.44 -4.55
C VAL A 14 -14.68 -4.99 -5.94
N PHE A 15 -14.58 -3.69 -6.17
CA PHE A 15 -14.71 -3.05 -7.46
C PHE A 15 -13.38 -2.40 -7.83
N ILE A 16 -12.86 -2.74 -9.00
CA ILE A 16 -11.65 -2.13 -9.55
C ILE A 16 -12.04 -1.46 -10.86
N GLY A 17 -11.66 -0.19 -11.01
CA GLY A 17 -11.92 0.56 -12.23
C GLY A 17 -10.74 1.43 -12.62
N LEU A 18 -10.57 1.63 -13.93
CA LEU A 18 -9.71 2.70 -14.44
C LEU A 18 -10.41 4.05 -14.39
N SER A 19 -9.69 5.06 -13.93
CA SER A 19 -10.03 6.46 -14.11
C SER A 19 -8.89 7.18 -14.84
N GLY A 20 -9.14 8.40 -15.32
CA GLY A 20 -8.07 9.23 -15.91
C GLY A 20 -7.51 8.75 -17.26
N ILE A 21 -8.18 7.83 -17.98
CA ILE A 21 -7.80 7.49 -19.35
C ILE A 21 -8.20 8.65 -20.27
N ASN A 22 -7.25 9.54 -20.53
CA ASN A 22 -7.49 10.73 -21.36
C ASN A 22 -7.63 10.39 -22.86
N ASN A 23 -7.45 9.12 -23.24
CA ASN A 23 -7.52 8.68 -24.62
C ASN A 23 -8.45 7.46 -24.75
N PRO A 24 -9.73 7.67 -25.14
CA PRO A 24 -10.73 6.61 -25.24
C PRO A 24 -10.47 5.62 -26.39
N THR A 25 -9.44 5.84 -27.20
CA THR A 25 -9.06 4.89 -28.27
C THR A 25 -8.13 3.78 -27.79
N LEU A 26 -7.69 3.83 -26.54
CA LEU A 26 -6.77 2.85 -25.97
C LEU A 26 -7.56 1.75 -25.25
N GLU A 27 -7.40 0.51 -25.72
CA GLU A 27 -7.93 -0.68 -25.06
C GLU A 27 -6.98 -1.09 -23.92
N TRP A 28 -7.50 -1.03 -22.70
CA TRP A 28 -6.84 -1.54 -21.52
C TRP A 28 -7.46 -2.89 -21.14
N VAL A 29 -6.64 -3.75 -20.56
CA VAL A 29 -7.01 -5.06 -20.08
C VAL A 29 -6.80 -5.06 -18.57
N TYR A 30 -7.88 -5.33 -17.84
CA TYR A 30 -7.85 -5.60 -16.42
C TYR A 30 -8.17 -7.05 -16.20
N ALA A 31 -7.32 -7.72 -15.43
CA ALA A 31 -7.60 -9.07 -14.98
C ALA A 31 -7.18 -9.23 -13.52
N VAL A 32 -7.98 -9.98 -12.78
CA VAL A 32 -7.74 -10.36 -11.39
C VAL A 32 -7.49 -11.85 -11.38
N TYR A 33 -6.45 -12.28 -10.67
CA TYR A 33 -6.06 -13.67 -10.52
C TYR A 33 -5.95 -14.05 -9.04
N ASP A 34 -6.18 -15.32 -8.72
CA ASP A 34 -5.93 -15.88 -7.38
C ASP A 34 -4.46 -16.31 -7.15
N SER A 35 -3.60 -16.14 -8.17
CA SER A 35 -2.20 -16.56 -8.17
C SER A 35 -1.36 -15.80 -9.20
N CYS A 36 -0.04 -15.78 -9.01
CA CYS A 36 0.88 -14.88 -9.72
C CYS A 36 1.34 -15.37 -11.11
N ASP A 37 1.06 -16.62 -11.45
CA ASP A 37 1.40 -17.21 -12.76
C ASP A 37 0.47 -16.74 -13.89
N GLY A 38 -0.66 -16.11 -13.54
CA GLY A 38 -1.48 -15.38 -14.49
C GLY A 38 -2.11 -16.26 -15.56
N THR A 39 -2.35 -17.55 -15.26
CA THR A 39 -2.94 -18.46 -16.23
C THR A 39 -4.45 -18.23 -16.35
N PRO A 40 -5.08 -18.57 -17.50
CA PRO A 40 -6.52 -18.40 -17.67
C PRO A 40 -7.37 -19.12 -16.63
N ASP A 41 -6.90 -20.25 -16.09
CA ASP A 41 -7.63 -21.05 -15.10
C ASP A 41 -7.71 -20.37 -13.72
N GLN A 42 -6.83 -19.40 -13.48
CA GLN A 42 -6.72 -18.64 -12.23
C GLN A 42 -7.36 -17.26 -12.33
N GLN A 43 -7.87 -16.91 -13.51
CA GLN A 43 -8.48 -15.62 -13.76
C GLN A 43 -9.86 -15.56 -13.11
N ILE A 44 -9.99 -14.77 -12.06
CA ILE A 44 -11.23 -14.55 -11.30
C ILE A 44 -12.16 -13.62 -12.08
N ALA A 45 -11.62 -12.52 -12.59
CA ALA A 45 -12.38 -11.50 -13.32
C ALA A 45 -11.51 -10.89 -14.41
N CYS A 46 -12.12 -10.53 -15.53
CA CYS A 46 -11.42 -9.83 -16.61
C CYS A 46 -12.37 -8.92 -17.39
N ASN A 47 -11.87 -7.75 -17.78
CA ASN A 47 -12.57 -6.83 -18.67
C ASN A 47 -11.55 -6.18 -19.62
N GLU A 48 -11.78 -6.36 -20.93
CA GLU A 48 -10.92 -5.86 -22.01
C GLU A 48 -11.61 -4.73 -22.78
N THR A 49 -12.04 -3.68 -22.09
CA THR A 49 -12.73 -2.54 -22.71
C THR A 49 -12.05 -1.21 -22.40
N THR A 50 -12.43 -0.16 -23.12
CA THR A 50 -11.90 1.21 -22.95
C THR A 50 -12.26 1.84 -21.59
N HIS A 51 -13.22 1.25 -20.86
CA HIS A 51 -13.60 1.60 -19.50
C HIS A 51 -13.64 0.33 -18.64
N ALA A 52 -12.53 -0.41 -18.63
CA ALA A 52 -12.44 -1.66 -17.91
C ALA A 52 -12.70 -1.43 -16.41
N SER A 53 -13.79 -2.02 -15.93
CA SER A 53 -14.01 -2.28 -14.52
C SER A 53 -14.27 -3.77 -14.31
N VAL A 54 -13.84 -4.26 -13.16
CA VAL A 54 -14.05 -5.64 -12.74
C VAL A 54 -14.60 -5.63 -11.33
N GLN A 55 -15.48 -6.59 -11.04
CA GLN A 55 -16.03 -6.80 -9.71
C GLN A 55 -15.86 -8.28 -9.34
N PHE A 56 -15.44 -8.55 -8.11
CA PHE A 56 -15.35 -9.89 -7.56
C PHE A 56 -15.58 -9.86 -6.04
N ASP A 57 -15.90 -11.01 -5.44
CA ASP A 57 -15.99 -11.15 -3.99
C ASP A 57 -14.62 -11.56 -3.46
N ALA A 58 -14.01 -10.71 -2.64
CA ALA A 58 -12.73 -10.96 -2.02
C ALA A 58 -12.90 -11.59 -0.64
N LYS A 59 -11.98 -12.48 -0.28
CA LYS A 59 -11.93 -13.12 1.03
C LYS A 59 -10.74 -12.64 1.82
N ARG A 60 -10.96 -12.38 3.11
CA ARG A 60 -9.94 -11.99 4.08
C ARG A 60 -8.74 -12.91 4.02
N GLY A 61 -7.56 -12.31 3.89
CA GLY A 61 -6.29 -13.04 3.95
C GLY A 61 -5.92 -13.78 2.66
N GLU A 62 -6.74 -13.74 1.60
CA GLU A 62 -6.36 -14.23 0.27
C GLU A 62 -5.69 -13.11 -0.54
N VAL A 63 -4.56 -13.40 -1.20
CA VAL A 63 -3.89 -12.44 -2.08
C VAL A 63 -4.48 -12.52 -3.48
N TYR A 64 -4.90 -11.38 -4.00
CA TYR A 64 -5.37 -11.22 -5.38
C TYR A 64 -4.32 -10.49 -6.21
N TRP A 65 -4.02 -11.02 -7.38
CA TRP A 65 -3.06 -10.44 -8.31
C TRP A 65 -3.78 -9.66 -9.39
N LEU A 66 -3.50 -8.36 -9.45
CA LEU A 66 -4.12 -7.44 -10.40
C LEU A 66 -3.16 -7.20 -11.54
N ARG A 67 -3.57 -7.56 -12.76
CA ARG A 67 -2.82 -7.28 -13.97
C ARG A 67 -3.43 -6.10 -14.69
N VAL A 68 -2.60 -5.09 -14.94
CA VAL A 68 -2.91 -3.98 -15.82
C VAL A 68 -2.08 -4.12 -17.09
N ALA A 69 -2.76 -4.32 -18.21
CA ALA A 69 -2.11 -4.45 -19.51
C ALA A 69 -2.75 -3.53 -20.54
N ARG A 70 -1.98 -3.14 -21.55
CA ARG A 70 -2.47 -2.36 -22.67
C ARG A 70 -2.27 -3.16 -23.95
N ARG A 71 -3.32 -3.29 -24.76
CA ARG A 71 -3.22 -4.05 -26.00
C ARG A 71 -2.29 -3.30 -26.98
N GLY A 72 -1.20 -3.95 -27.39
CA GLY A 72 -0.28 -3.45 -28.41
C GLY A 72 0.72 -2.38 -27.93
N TYR A 73 0.84 -2.15 -26.62
CA TYR A 73 1.80 -1.19 -26.06
C TYR A 73 2.41 -1.70 -24.77
N ASP A 74 3.69 -1.40 -24.56
CA ASP A 74 4.40 -1.91 -23.39
C ASP A 74 4.06 -1.13 -22.11
N ARG A 75 3.73 0.17 -22.20
CA ARG A 75 3.52 1.09 -21.05
C ARG A 75 2.57 2.25 -21.36
N GLY A 76 2.02 2.89 -20.31
CA GLY A 76 1.21 4.11 -20.39
C GLY A 76 0.93 4.72 -19.02
N GLN A 77 0.48 5.97 -18.97
CA GLN A 77 -0.04 6.55 -17.73
C GLN A 77 -1.48 6.08 -17.53
N TYR A 78 -1.78 5.60 -16.34
CA TYR A 78 -3.12 5.23 -15.92
C TYR A 78 -3.29 5.55 -14.44
N GLN A 79 -4.55 5.66 -14.03
CA GLN A 79 -4.96 5.71 -12.64
C GLN A 79 -6.01 4.62 -12.48
N PHE A 80 -5.86 3.78 -11.47
CA PHE A 80 -6.92 2.86 -11.09
C PHE A 80 -7.39 3.17 -9.69
N MET A 81 -8.64 2.80 -9.44
CA MET A 81 -9.33 2.96 -8.17
C MET A 81 -9.80 1.58 -7.75
N ILE A 82 -9.53 1.22 -6.50
CA ILE A 82 -10.09 0.03 -5.85
C ILE A 82 -11.08 0.52 -4.81
N THR A 83 -12.29 -0.02 -4.82
CA THR A 83 -13.33 0.23 -3.83
C THR A 83 -13.78 -1.12 -3.29
N GLY A 84 -13.64 -1.36 -1.99
CA GLY A 84 -13.95 -2.65 -1.38
C GLY A 84 -13.53 -2.69 0.08
N PRO A 85 -13.35 -3.90 0.66
CA PRO A 85 -12.70 -4.04 1.96
C PRO A 85 -11.35 -3.33 1.98
N ASP A 86 -11.01 -2.74 3.12
CA ASP A 86 -9.68 -2.17 3.34
C ASP A 86 -8.59 -3.20 3.04
N CYS A 87 -7.40 -2.75 2.66
CA CYS A 87 -6.25 -3.65 2.57
C CYS A 87 -5.93 -4.17 3.98
N ALA A 88 -5.65 -5.47 4.11
CA ALA A 88 -5.02 -5.97 5.31
C ALA A 88 -3.67 -5.26 5.45
N PRO A 89 -3.22 -4.98 6.69
CA PRO A 89 -1.82 -4.59 6.91
C PRO A 89 -0.94 -5.56 6.14
N SER A 90 -0.02 -5.00 5.35
CA SER A 90 1.05 -5.82 4.81
C SER A 90 1.73 -6.48 6.01
N GLN A 91 2.04 -7.78 5.97
CA GLN A 91 2.72 -8.42 7.10
C GLN A 91 4.07 -7.76 7.43
N ASP A 92 4.58 -6.99 6.47
CA ASP A 92 5.79 -6.20 6.58
C ASP A 92 5.47 -4.70 6.72
N ASP A 93 4.26 -4.24 7.01
CA ASP A 93 3.88 -2.82 7.23
C ASP A 93 3.05 -2.79 8.52
N LEU A 94 3.74 -3.01 9.63
CA LEU A 94 3.15 -3.11 10.96
C LEU A 94 2.41 -1.82 11.26
N ASN A 95 2.99 -0.65 10.98
CA ASN A 95 2.40 0.66 11.27
C ASN A 95 1.34 1.13 10.25
N ASN A 96 1.01 0.33 9.24
CA ASN A 96 -0.04 0.59 8.25
C ASN A 96 0.11 1.90 7.46
N ASN A 97 1.33 2.38 7.23
CA ASN A 97 1.56 3.64 6.52
C ASN A 97 1.68 3.46 4.98
N GLY A 98 1.60 2.22 4.49
CA GLY A 98 1.66 1.87 3.07
C GLY A 98 3.07 1.53 2.58
N ILE A 99 4.08 1.56 3.44
CA ILE A 99 5.48 1.26 3.13
C ILE A 99 5.88 0.00 3.90
N PRO A 100 6.54 -0.98 3.26
CA PRO A 100 7.06 -2.12 4.01
C PRO A 100 8.11 -1.67 5.03
N ASP A 101 7.88 -1.89 6.32
CA ASP A 101 8.78 -1.83 7.48
C ASP A 101 10.15 -2.46 7.25
N ILE A 102 10.28 -3.48 6.41
CA ILE A 102 11.63 -3.98 6.07
C ILE A 102 12.49 -2.91 5.35
N GLN A 103 11.83 -1.90 4.79
CA GLN A 103 12.42 -0.69 4.20
C GLN A 103 12.26 0.55 5.10
N GLU A 104 11.44 0.48 6.15
CA GLU A 104 11.34 1.53 7.15
C GLU A 104 12.20 1.22 8.37
N CYS A 105 12.83 2.25 8.89
CA CYS A 105 13.41 2.17 10.20
C CYS A 105 12.27 2.44 11.18
N ILE A 106 11.43 1.44 11.45
CA ILE A 106 10.21 1.60 12.27
C ILE A 106 10.48 2.21 13.65
N GLU A 107 11.73 2.19 14.10
CA GLU A 107 12.15 2.79 15.34
C GLU A 107 12.39 4.33 15.26
N ASP A 108 12.48 4.91 14.06
CA ASP A 108 12.50 6.37 13.79
C ASP A 108 11.07 6.89 13.65
N VAL A 109 10.39 6.91 14.79
CA VAL A 109 8.98 7.25 14.97
C VAL A 109 8.67 8.68 14.52
N ASN A 110 9.64 9.58 14.62
CA ASN A 110 9.45 10.99 14.25
C ASN A 110 9.85 11.29 12.79
N GLY A 111 10.54 10.37 12.12
CA GLY A 111 10.89 10.42 10.70
C GLY A 111 12.02 11.37 10.35
N ASP A 112 12.95 11.64 11.28
CA ASP A 112 14.07 12.56 11.05
C ASP A 112 15.34 11.88 10.47
N GLY A 113 15.28 10.57 10.26
CA GLY A 113 16.36 9.74 9.74
C GLY A 113 17.27 9.14 10.82
N PHE A 114 16.97 9.36 12.10
CA PHE A 114 17.74 8.84 13.22
C PHE A 114 16.81 8.17 14.23
N VAL A 115 17.25 7.05 14.79
CA VAL A 115 16.62 6.52 16.00
C VAL A 115 17.31 7.16 17.20
N ASP A 116 16.65 8.07 17.88
CA ASP A 116 17.19 8.75 19.04
C ASP A 116 16.19 8.90 20.21
N PHE A 117 16.49 9.81 21.15
CA PHE A 117 15.66 9.98 22.34
C PHE A 117 14.33 10.70 22.04
N ALA A 118 14.23 11.42 20.92
CA ALA A 118 12.99 12.01 20.46
C ALA A 118 11.96 10.93 20.11
N ASP A 119 12.37 9.89 19.38
CA ASP A 119 11.50 8.74 19.05
C ASP A 119 11.03 8.03 20.31
N PHE A 120 11.95 7.75 21.23
CA PHE A 120 11.63 7.09 22.49
C PHE A 120 10.63 7.91 23.33
N VAL A 121 10.81 9.23 23.41
CA VAL A 121 9.88 10.12 24.11
C VAL A 121 8.53 10.14 23.42
N GLN A 122 8.49 10.11 22.09
CA GLN A 122 7.26 10.08 21.31
C GLN A 122 6.42 8.83 21.62
N VAL A 123 7.04 7.66 21.69
CA VAL A 123 6.36 6.43 22.11
C VAL A 123 5.80 6.56 23.54
N ILE A 124 6.60 7.06 24.49
CA ILE A 124 6.16 7.22 25.89
C ILE A 124 4.94 8.14 26.04
N VAL A 125 4.90 9.26 25.30
CA VAL A 125 3.75 10.18 25.41
C VAL A 125 2.49 9.62 24.77
N SER A 126 2.63 8.57 23.95
CA SER A 126 1.54 7.86 23.29
C SER A 126 1.08 6.61 24.03
N PHE A 127 1.65 6.29 25.20
CA PHE A 127 1.22 5.13 25.99
C PHE A 127 -0.28 5.12 26.32
N ASN A 128 -0.88 3.93 26.21
CA ASN A 128 -2.32 3.67 26.38
C ASN A 128 -3.21 4.37 25.34
N GLN A 129 -2.66 4.86 24.24
CA GLN A 129 -3.46 5.15 23.07
C GLN A 129 -3.90 3.83 22.45
N CYS A 130 -5.05 3.30 22.89
CA CYS A 130 -5.82 2.37 22.09
C CYS A 130 -6.47 3.19 20.98
N LEU A 131 -5.93 3.11 19.78
CA LEU A 131 -6.69 3.46 18.60
C LEU A 131 -7.63 2.29 18.33
N ASP A 132 -8.93 2.57 18.20
CA ASP A 132 -9.88 1.62 17.62
C ASP A 132 -9.20 0.89 16.46
N CYS A 133 -9.40 -0.44 16.38
CA CYS A 133 -8.62 -1.49 15.72
C CYS A 133 -8.18 -1.30 14.24
N CYS A 134 -8.28 -0.10 13.68
CA CYS A 134 -8.09 0.25 12.28
C CYS A 134 -6.87 1.14 12.03
N CYS A 135 -6.25 1.74 13.06
CA CYS A 135 -5.06 2.58 12.89
C CYS A 135 -3.95 2.07 13.81
N ASN A 136 -2.93 1.42 13.25
CA ASN A 136 -1.69 1.22 14.00
C ASN A 136 -0.94 2.56 13.99
N PRO A 137 -0.83 3.30 15.12
CA PRO A 137 -0.05 4.53 15.13
C PRO A 137 1.43 4.22 14.86
N PRO A 138 2.22 5.17 14.33
CA PRO A 138 3.66 4.97 14.14
C PRO A 138 4.40 4.66 15.45
N GLU A 139 3.80 4.96 16.60
CA GLU A 139 4.32 4.62 17.93
C GLU A 139 4.12 3.15 18.37
N ASP A 140 3.24 2.37 17.74
CA ASP A 140 3.09 0.92 18.00
C ASP A 140 3.98 0.14 17.02
N VAL A 141 5.25 0.08 17.43
CA VAL A 141 6.40 -0.40 16.67
C VAL A 141 6.41 -1.93 16.62
N ASP A 142 5.75 -2.62 17.55
CA ASP A 142 5.67 -4.09 17.54
C ASP A 142 4.42 -4.64 16.82
N GLY A 143 3.49 -3.77 16.42
CA GLY A 143 2.30 -4.10 15.66
C GLY A 143 1.22 -4.82 16.47
N ASN A 144 1.26 -4.72 17.80
CA ASN A 144 0.35 -5.46 18.68
C ASN A 144 -0.99 -4.76 18.95
N THR A 145 -1.24 -3.62 18.30
CA THR A 145 -2.43 -2.74 18.43
C THR A 145 -2.47 -1.87 19.69
N HIS A 146 -1.38 -1.81 20.45
CA HIS A 146 -1.26 -1.01 21.66
C HIS A 146 0.11 -0.33 21.70
N VAL A 147 0.13 0.99 21.91
CA VAL A 147 1.36 1.69 22.27
C VAL A 147 1.62 1.48 23.76
N ASP A 148 2.64 0.68 24.08
CA ASP A 148 2.95 0.25 25.44
C ASP A 148 4.48 0.16 25.70
N PRO A 149 4.93 -0.23 26.91
CA PRO A 149 6.36 -0.33 27.20
C PRO A 149 7.16 -1.26 26.28
N ALA A 150 6.53 -2.23 25.60
CA ALA A 150 7.20 -3.09 24.63
C ALA A 150 7.71 -2.27 23.43
N ASP A 151 6.90 -1.39 22.87
CA ASP A 151 7.29 -0.49 21.77
C ASP A 151 8.46 0.40 22.16
N ALA A 152 8.38 0.99 23.36
CA ALA A 152 9.45 1.86 23.86
C ALA A 152 10.76 1.09 24.02
N MET A 153 10.73 -0.19 24.39
CA MET A 153 11.92 -1.02 24.51
C MET A 153 12.53 -1.39 23.16
N ILE A 154 11.73 -1.50 22.09
CA ILE A 154 12.22 -1.69 20.72
C ILE A 154 12.98 -0.43 20.28
N VAL A 155 12.36 0.74 20.41
CA VAL A 155 13.01 2.02 20.06
C VAL A 155 14.28 2.24 20.88
N TYR A 156 14.24 2.00 22.19
CA TYR A 156 15.41 2.14 23.06
C TYR A 156 16.58 1.25 22.62
N ALA A 157 16.31 0.01 22.21
CA ALA A 157 17.32 -0.93 21.73
C ALA A 157 17.93 -0.52 20.37
N ALA A 158 17.24 0.34 19.62
CA ALA A 158 17.66 0.83 18.32
C ALA A 158 18.31 2.22 18.35
N ILE A 159 18.36 2.90 19.51
CA ILE A 159 18.98 4.24 19.64
C ILE A 159 20.41 4.25 19.06
N GLY A 160 20.68 5.26 18.23
CA GLY A 160 21.94 5.47 17.52
C GLY A 160 21.99 4.80 16.16
N ARG A 161 20.94 4.10 15.73
CA ARG A 161 20.79 3.69 14.34
C ARG A 161 20.56 4.92 13.46
N VAL A 162 21.24 4.92 12.32
CA VAL A 162 20.94 5.84 11.23
C VAL A 162 20.02 5.09 10.30
N CYS A 163 18.80 5.57 10.21
CA CYS A 163 17.85 5.07 9.26
C CYS A 163 18.32 5.55 7.89
N PRO A 164 18.28 4.72 6.83
CA PRO A 164 18.43 5.25 5.50
C PRO A 164 17.35 6.31 5.38
N SER A 165 17.74 7.59 5.43
CA SER A 165 16.79 8.66 5.19
C SER A 165 16.11 8.28 3.90
N MET A 166 14.78 8.44 3.85
CA MET A 166 14.09 8.46 2.57
C MET A 166 14.59 9.71 1.83
N GLY A 167 15.88 9.75 1.49
CA GLY A 167 16.60 10.85 0.90
C GLY A 167 15.99 11.04 -0.45
N SER A 168 14.96 11.88 -0.50
CA SER A 168 14.09 12.02 -1.66
C SER A 168 13.93 10.70 -2.41
N MET A 169 13.21 9.72 -1.86
CA MET A 169 12.50 8.78 -2.74
C MET A 169 11.34 9.53 -3.40
N GLN A 170 11.70 10.58 -4.15
CA GLN A 170 10.90 11.26 -5.15
C GLN A 170 11.06 10.45 -6.45
N GLU A 171 10.77 9.15 -6.36
CA GLU A 171 10.70 8.13 -7.42
C GLU A 171 10.55 6.82 -6.66
N PHE A 172 9.34 6.29 -6.42
CA PHE A 172 8.71 5.46 -7.45
C PHE A 172 7.20 5.19 -7.24
N ILE A 173 6.40 6.14 -6.73
CA ILE A 173 4.94 6.14 -7.01
C ILE A 173 4.51 7.56 -7.34
N THR A 174 5.01 8.08 -8.46
CA THR A 174 4.31 8.98 -9.38
C THR A 174 5.25 9.22 -10.56
N GLY A 175 4.92 8.66 -11.72
CA GLY A 175 5.53 9.08 -12.98
C GLY A 175 5.07 10.50 -13.35
N ARG A 176 5.50 11.54 -12.62
CA ARG A 176 5.49 12.93 -13.08
C ARG A 176 6.24 13.91 -12.15
N ARG A 177 7.20 14.66 -12.73
CA ARG A 177 7.62 16.00 -12.27
C ARG A 177 6.64 17.09 -12.75
N PRO A 178 6.64 18.30 -12.14
CA PRO A 178 5.42 19.03 -11.81
C PRO A 178 4.96 20.08 -12.84
N ALA A 179 3.64 20.31 -12.87
CA ALA A 179 3.04 21.64 -13.01
C ALA A 179 1.65 21.66 -12.35
N SER A 180 1.53 22.51 -11.31
CA SER A 180 0.35 23.13 -10.68
C SER A 180 -0.86 22.30 -10.21
N ASN A 181 -1.05 22.32 -8.88
CA ASN A 181 -2.29 22.38 -8.08
C ASN A 181 -3.51 21.53 -8.48
N SER A 182 -3.85 20.55 -7.63
CA SER A 182 -5.03 20.59 -6.73
C SER A 182 -5.12 19.28 -5.94
N LEU A 183 -5.40 19.38 -4.64
CA LEU A 183 -5.47 18.30 -3.65
C LEU A 183 -6.82 17.55 -3.65
N LYS A 184 -6.76 16.30 -3.16
CA LYS A 184 -7.54 15.69 -2.05
C LYS A 184 -8.45 14.49 -2.38
N GLY A 185 -8.18 13.38 -1.67
CA GLY A 185 -9.03 12.20 -1.47
C GLY A 185 -8.18 11.00 -1.07
N ASP A 186 -8.29 10.54 0.18
CA ASP A 186 -7.56 9.39 0.75
C ASP A 186 -8.13 8.06 0.20
N ASP A 187 -7.32 7.29 -0.52
CA ASP A 187 -7.66 5.99 -1.10
C ASP A 187 -6.54 4.98 -0.79
N GLY A 188 -6.91 3.75 -0.43
CA GLY A 188 -6.00 2.66 -0.06
C GLY A 188 -4.97 2.33 -1.15
N VAL A 189 -3.73 2.11 -0.74
CA VAL A 189 -2.56 1.92 -1.62
C VAL A 189 -2.41 0.45 -2.00
N ALA A 190 -2.29 0.16 -3.30
CA ALA A 190 -1.88 -1.14 -3.82
C ALA A 190 -0.40 -1.10 -4.25
N GLN A 191 0.40 -2.05 -3.77
CA GLN A 191 1.85 -2.10 -4.04
C GLN A 191 2.14 -2.78 -5.40
N SER A 192 3.02 -2.16 -6.19
CA SER A 192 3.49 -2.71 -7.48
C SER A 192 4.60 -3.71 -7.26
N ILE A 193 4.49 -4.91 -7.85
CA ILE A 193 5.50 -5.96 -7.77
C ILE A 193 5.95 -6.26 -9.20
N GLN A 194 7.24 -6.06 -9.51
CA GLN A 194 7.85 -6.54 -10.75
C GLN A 194 8.30 -8.01 -10.52
N PRO A 195 8.06 -8.94 -11.45
CA PRO A 195 8.67 -10.27 -11.39
C PRO A 195 10.19 -10.24 -11.65
#